data_AF-A0A086Y0J2-F1
#
_entry.id   AF-A0A086Y0J2-F1
#
_cell.length_a   1.000
_cell.length_b   1.000
_cell.length_c   1.000
_cell.angle_alpha   90.00
_cell.angle_beta   90.00
_cell.angle_gamma   90.00
#
_symmetry.space_group_name_H-M   'P 1'
#
loop_
_entity.id
_entity.type
_entity.pdbx_description
1 polymer ?
#
loop_
_entity_poly.entity_id
_entity_poly.type
_entity_poly.pdbx_seq_one_letter_code
_entity_poly.pdbx_strand_id
1 'polypeptide(L)'
;MTTGTRLAVLPANLPPTIRLYAQSLSPSDCDKHRAWIAIRVEALLDGYWQNRPSDLVKAEILADWMDALQNFAPDEIRRACRDYLAGPDCARKPKPGDIRDVILSHRADEIARFRASQPSEPEAAPLSEDDLAEKRRRADEIMASFTAARRVE
;
A
#
# COMPACT_ATOMS: atom_id res chain seq x y z
N MET A 1 -27.61 -12.35 -11.08
CA MET A 1 -26.47 -12.75 -10.24
C MET A 1 -25.40 -11.68 -10.41
N THR A 2 -25.29 -10.76 -9.46
CA THR A 2 -24.33 -9.64 -9.55
C THR A 2 -23.63 -9.53 -8.21
N THR A 3 -22.51 -10.24 -8.06
CA THR A 3 -21.68 -10.15 -6.87
C THR A 3 -20.76 -8.95 -7.04
N GLY A 4 -21.18 -7.80 -6.52
CA GLY A 4 -20.34 -6.62 -6.43
C GLY A 4 -19.16 -6.91 -5.51
N THR A 5 -17.95 -6.90 -6.06
CA THR A 5 -16.69 -6.95 -5.31
C THR A 5 -16.66 -5.78 -4.32
N ARG A 6 -16.88 -6.08 -3.05
CA ARG A 6 -16.75 -5.12 -1.95
C ARG A 6 -15.26 -4.78 -1.83
N LEU A 7 -14.87 -3.61 -2.34
CA LEU A 7 -13.56 -3.01 -2.05
C LEU A 7 -13.46 -2.95 -0.51
N ALA A 8 -12.50 -3.70 0.05
CA ALA A 8 -12.21 -3.65 1.46
C ALA A 8 -11.79 -2.21 1.79
N VAL A 9 -12.58 -1.54 2.63
CA VAL A 9 -12.25 -0.21 3.14
C VAL A 9 -10.96 -0.35 3.94
N LEU A 10 -9.87 0.19 3.41
CA LEU A 10 -8.58 0.23 4.09
C LEU A 10 -8.69 1.11 5.35
N PRO A 11 -8.15 0.70 6.51
CA PRO A 11 -8.25 1.47 7.74
C PRO A 11 -7.56 2.84 7.61
N ALA A 12 -8.12 3.87 8.24
CA ALA A 12 -7.73 5.27 8.06
C ALA A 12 -6.30 5.61 8.56
N ASN A 13 -5.65 4.71 9.31
CA ASN A 13 -4.36 4.97 9.96
C ASN A 13 -3.28 3.98 9.50
N LEU A 14 -3.14 3.82 8.17
CA LEU A 14 -2.07 3.03 7.58
C LEU A 14 -0.76 3.83 7.56
N PRO A 15 0.41 3.16 7.73
CA PRO A 15 1.69 3.81 7.54
C PRO A 15 1.79 4.40 6.11
N PRO A 16 2.51 5.53 5.94
CA PRO A 16 2.61 6.23 4.66
C PRO A 16 3.16 5.36 3.52
N THR A 17 3.80 4.23 3.83
CA THR A 17 4.35 3.25 2.89
C THR A 17 3.32 2.45 2.09
N ILE A 18 2.01 2.61 2.34
CA ILE A 18 0.94 1.93 1.57
C ILE A 18 0.37 2.81 0.45
N ARG A 19 0.86 4.04 0.27
CA ARG A 19 0.41 4.87 -0.86
C ARG A 19 0.94 4.31 -2.19
N LEU A 20 0.09 4.34 -3.21
CA LEU A 20 0.48 4.05 -4.59
C LEU A 20 1.27 5.27 -5.10
N TYR A 21 2.59 5.11 -5.21
CA TYR A 21 3.53 6.22 -5.43
C TYR A 21 3.19 7.03 -6.69
N ALA A 22 2.99 6.37 -7.83
CA ALA A 22 2.58 7.03 -9.08
C ALA A 22 1.29 7.88 -8.95
N GLN A 23 0.34 7.49 -8.08
CA GLN A 23 -0.91 8.25 -7.92
C GLN A 23 -0.72 9.55 -7.14
N SER A 24 0.42 9.73 -6.47
CA SER A 24 0.77 10.95 -5.74
C SER A 24 1.60 11.93 -6.55
N LEU A 25 1.98 11.58 -7.78
CA LEU A 25 2.86 12.37 -8.64
C LEU A 25 2.08 13.16 -9.68
N SER A 26 2.68 14.26 -10.15
CA SER A 26 2.23 14.92 -11.37
C SER A 26 2.51 14.03 -12.60
N PRO A 27 1.83 14.23 -13.74
CA PRO A 27 2.10 13.45 -14.95
C PRO A 27 3.58 13.50 -15.39
N SER A 28 4.22 14.67 -15.33
CA SER A 28 5.65 14.81 -15.67
C SER A 28 6.55 14.05 -14.70
N ASP A 29 6.20 14.01 -13.41
CA ASP A 29 7.00 13.28 -12.43
C ASP A 29 6.77 11.77 -12.53
N CYS A 30 5.57 11.33 -12.95
CA CYS A 30 5.32 9.94 -13.34
C CYS A 30 6.24 9.51 -14.49
N ASP A 31 6.37 10.33 -15.53
CA ASP A 31 7.26 10.01 -16.67
C ASP A 31 8.73 9.94 -16.25
N LYS A 32 9.19 10.89 -15.44
CA LYS A 32 10.55 10.85 -14.86
C LYS A 32 10.75 9.59 -14.02
N HIS A 33 9.74 9.22 -13.22
CA HIS A 33 9.80 8.02 -12.38
C HIS A 33 9.86 6.74 -13.23
N ARG A 34 9.04 6.63 -14.27
CA ARG A 34 9.07 5.53 -15.24
C ARG A 34 10.42 5.43 -15.95
N ALA A 35 10.94 6.55 -16.46
CA ALA A 35 12.26 6.59 -17.09
C ALA A 35 13.38 6.16 -16.11
N TRP A 36 13.29 6.61 -14.84
CA TRP A 36 14.22 6.18 -13.80
C TRP A 36 14.14 4.67 -13.52
N ILE A 37 12.94 4.09 -13.51
CA ILE A 37 12.74 2.62 -13.39
C ILE A 37 13.44 1.90 -14.54
N ALA A 38 13.25 2.36 -15.78
CA ALA A 38 13.86 1.74 -16.95
C ALA A 38 15.39 1.69 -16.85
N ILE A 39 16.03 2.80 -16.48
CA ILE A 39 17.50 2.87 -16.28
C ILE A 39 17.94 1.92 -15.16
N ARG A 40 17.20 1.89 -14.05
CA ARG A 40 17.51 1.03 -12.90
C ARG A 40 17.45 -0.46 -13.26
N VAL A 41 16.41 -0.85 -13.97
CA VAL A 41 16.19 -2.23 -14.40
C VAL A 41 17.20 -2.64 -15.47
N GLU A 42 17.53 -1.74 -16.38
CA GLU A 42 18.61 -1.97 -17.34
C GLU A 42 19.94 -2.28 -16.62
N ALA A 43 20.30 -1.49 -15.62
CA ALA A 43 21.49 -1.77 -14.81
C ALA A 43 21.40 -3.09 -14.03
N LEU A 44 20.20 -3.46 -13.55
CA LEU A 44 19.96 -4.75 -12.89
C LEU A 44 20.14 -5.93 -13.86
N LEU A 45 19.69 -5.79 -15.10
CA LEU A 45 19.67 -6.87 -16.09
C LEU A 45 20.94 -6.98 -16.94
N ASP A 46 21.79 -5.95 -16.98
CA ASP A 46 22.98 -5.92 -17.84
C ASP A 46 23.89 -7.14 -17.63
N GLY A 47 24.11 -7.54 -16.37
CA GLY A 47 24.92 -8.73 -16.03
C GLY A 47 24.27 -10.08 -16.37
N TYR A 48 22.97 -10.11 -16.71
CA TYR A 48 22.22 -11.35 -17.00
C TYR A 48 22.00 -11.59 -18.49
N TRP A 49 22.31 -10.62 -19.35
CA TRP A 49 22.16 -10.79 -20.79
C TRP A 49 23.31 -11.59 -21.37
N GLN A 50 23.08 -12.86 -21.66
CA GLN A 50 24.02 -13.67 -22.46
C GLN A 50 24.07 -13.18 -23.92
N ASN A 51 22.91 -12.83 -24.47
CA ASN A 51 22.77 -12.13 -25.74
C ASN A 51 21.93 -10.87 -25.50
N ARG A 52 22.45 -9.70 -25.87
CA ARG A 52 21.69 -8.46 -25.72
C ARG A 52 20.46 -8.49 -26.62
N PRO A 53 19.25 -8.27 -26.07
CA PRO A 53 18.05 -8.16 -26.89
C PRO A 53 18.18 -6.97 -27.86
N SER A 54 17.45 -7.02 -28.98
CA SER A 54 17.32 -5.85 -29.84
C SER A 54 16.65 -4.70 -29.09
N ASP A 55 16.87 -3.47 -29.55
CA ASP A 55 16.34 -2.28 -28.88
C ASP A 55 14.82 -2.31 -28.72
N LEU A 56 14.09 -2.83 -29.72
CA LEU A 56 12.63 -3.01 -29.64
C LEU A 56 12.23 -4.02 -28.57
N VAL A 57 12.89 -5.18 -28.50
CA VAL A 57 12.60 -6.20 -27.48
C VAL A 57 12.95 -5.68 -26.09
N LYS A 58 14.05 -4.94 -25.97
CA LYS A 58 14.45 -4.30 -24.72
C LYS A 58 13.42 -3.27 -24.27
N ALA A 59 12.87 -2.46 -25.18
CA ALA A 59 11.84 -1.48 -24.86
C ALA A 59 10.58 -2.15 -24.28
N GLU A 60 10.11 -3.24 -24.88
CA GLU A 60 8.97 -4.02 -24.36
C GLU A 60 9.26 -4.60 -22.98
N ILE A 61 10.45 -5.20 -22.77
CA ILE A 61 10.86 -5.68 -21.46
C ILE A 61 10.82 -4.55 -20.44
N LEU A 62 11.43 -3.40 -20.74
CA LEU A 62 11.45 -2.26 -19.81
C LEU A 62 10.05 -1.70 -19.56
N ALA A 63 9.15 -1.74 -20.53
CA ALA A 63 7.75 -1.36 -20.36
C ALA A 63 7.02 -2.22 -19.31
N ASP A 64 7.16 -3.55 -19.39
CA ASP A 64 6.59 -4.47 -18.39
C ASP A 64 7.11 -4.16 -16.97
N TRP A 65 8.40 -3.82 -16.86
CA TRP A 65 9.02 -3.44 -15.59
C TRP A 65 8.52 -2.09 -15.07
N MET A 66 8.33 -1.10 -15.94
CA MET A 66 7.77 0.20 -15.56
C MET A 66 6.35 0.03 -15.03
N ASP A 67 5.51 -0.74 -15.70
CA ASP A 67 4.13 -0.97 -15.30
C ASP A 67 4.02 -1.76 -13.98
N ALA A 68 4.91 -2.74 -13.80
CA ALA A 68 4.98 -3.51 -12.56
C ALA A 68 5.42 -2.67 -11.36
N LEU A 69 6.33 -1.70 -11.56
CA LEU A 69 7.01 -1.01 -10.47
C LEU A 69 6.57 0.43 -10.21
N GLN A 70 5.90 1.11 -11.14
CA GLN A 70 5.55 2.54 -11.02
C GLN A 70 4.79 2.94 -9.75
N ASN A 71 4.09 1.99 -9.12
CA ASN A 71 3.30 2.24 -7.92
C ASN A 71 4.14 2.19 -6.62
N PHE A 72 5.42 1.85 -6.70
CA PHE A 72 6.32 1.75 -5.56
C PHE A 72 7.27 2.95 -5.51
N ALA A 73 7.65 3.36 -4.31
CA ALA A 73 8.59 4.47 -4.15
C ALA A 73 10.00 4.07 -4.64
N PRO A 74 10.83 5.03 -5.11
CA PRO A 74 12.19 4.75 -5.57
C PRO A 74 13.04 3.99 -4.55
N ASP A 75 12.88 4.29 -3.26
CA ASP A 75 13.65 3.65 -2.20
C ASP A 75 13.22 2.21 -1.94
N GLU A 76 11.93 1.89 -2.10
CA GLU A 76 11.42 0.52 -2.02
C GLU A 76 11.99 -0.34 -3.15
N ILE A 77 11.99 0.20 -4.38
CA ILE A 77 12.55 -0.47 -5.55
C ILE A 77 14.06 -0.69 -5.37
N ARG A 78 14.81 0.34 -4.94
CA ARG A 78 16.26 0.23 -4.68
C ARG A 78 16.58 -0.82 -3.62
N ARG A 79 15.81 -0.83 -2.53
CA ARG A 79 15.94 -1.81 -1.45
C ARG A 79 15.69 -3.21 -1.98
N ALA A 80 14.56 -3.43 -2.65
CA ALA A 80 14.21 -4.74 -3.20
C ALA A 80 15.21 -5.27 -4.23
N CYS A 81 15.71 -4.43 -5.15
CA CYS A 81 16.76 -4.86 -6.07
C CYS A 81 18.03 -5.29 -5.33
N ARG A 82 18.44 -4.56 -4.29
CA ARG A 82 19.62 -4.90 -3.49
C ARG A 82 19.43 -6.22 -2.76
N ASP A 83 18.26 -6.41 -2.15
CA ASP A 83 17.97 -7.60 -1.35
C ASP A 83 17.82 -8.83 -2.23
N TYR A 84 17.25 -8.70 -3.44
CA TYR A 84 17.25 -9.78 -4.44
C TYR A 84 18.67 -10.19 -4.83
N LEU A 85 19.55 -9.22 -5.11
CA LEU A 85 20.94 -9.49 -5.49
C LEU A 85 21.78 -10.07 -4.35
N ALA A 86 21.45 -9.76 -3.10
CA ALA A 86 22.09 -10.35 -1.93
C ALA A 86 21.49 -11.73 -1.55
N GLY A 87 20.33 -12.07 -2.11
CA GLY A 87 19.58 -13.27 -1.78
C GLY A 87 20.08 -14.54 -2.50
N PRO A 88 19.49 -15.69 -2.17
CA PRO A 88 19.86 -16.98 -2.76
C PRO A 88 19.53 -17.09 -4.25
N ASP A 89 18.53 -16.34 -4.74
CA ASP A 89 18.08 -16.35 -6.13
C ASP A 89 18.90 -15.44 -7.05
N CYS A 90 19.98 -14.81 -6.55
CA CYS A 90 20.77 -13.84 -7.30
C CYS A 90 21.40 -14.41 -8.59
N ALA A 91 21.61 -15.72 -8.68
CA ALA A 91 22.12 -16.37 -9.88
C ALA A 91 21.08 -16.42 -11.03
N ARG A 92 19.78 -16.34 -10.69
CA ARG A 92 18.68 -16.35 -11.66
C ARG A 92 18.36 -14.94 -12.12
N LYS A 93 18.10 -14.78 -13.43
CA LYS A 93 17.59 -13.53 -13.99
C LYS A 93 16.29 -13.11 -13.28
N PRO A 94 16.25 -11.92 -12.65
CA PRO A 94 15.05 -11.44 -11.98
C PRO A 94 13.93 -11.16 -13.00
N LYS A 95 12.69 -11.39 -12.58
CA LYS A 95 11.46 -11.01 -13.26
C LYS A 95 10.80 -9.84 -12.52
N PRO A 96 9.91 -9.07 -13.17
CA PRO A 96 9.19 -7.99 -12.50
C PRO A 96 8.45 -8.45 -11.23
N GLY A 97 7.87 -9.65 -11.27
CA GLY A 97 7.19 -10.26 -10.13
C GLY A 97 8.10 -10.51 -8.93
N ASP A 98 9.35 -10.97 -9.16
CA ASP A 98 10.27 -11.27 -8.07
C ASP A 98 10.59 -10.02 -7.23
N ILE A 99 10.89 -8.90 -7.91
CA ILE A 99 11.19 -7.64 -7.22
C ILE A 99 9.94 -7.08 -6.54
N ARG A 100 8.76 -7.20 -7.17
CA ARG A 100 7.49 -6.81 -6.57
C ARG A 100 7.21 -7.59 -5.28
N ASP A 101 7.45 -8.89 -5.27
CA ASP A 101 7.20 -9.75 -4.11
C ASP A 101 8.12 -9.36 -2.94
N VAL A 102 9.39 -9.05 -3.22
CA VAL A 102 10.33 -8.52 -2.21
C VAL A 102 9.82 -7.18 -1.63
N ILE A 103 9.34 -6.26 -2.47
CA ILE A 103 8.75 -4.99 -1.99
C ILE A 103 7.55 -5.26 -1.08
N LEU A 104 6.63 -6.13 -1.51
CA LEU A 104 5.42 -6.45 -0.75
C LEU A 104 5.74 -7.14 0.58
N SER A 105 6.75 -8.00 0.63
CA SER A 105 7.24 -8.60 1.87
C SER A 105 7.76 -7.54 2.84
N HIS A 106 8.55 -6.57 2.38
CA HIS A 106 9.00 -5.48 3.25
C HIS A 106 7.84 -4.63 3.77
N ARG A 107 6.85 -4.32 2.91
CA ARG A 107 5.65 -3.59 3.35
C ARG A 107 4.87 -4.37 4.40
N ALA A 108 4.71 -5.68 4.23
CA ALA A 108 4.04 -6.54 5.20
C ALA A 108 4.75 -6.52 6.57
N ASP A 109 6.08 -6.61 6.56
CA ASP A 109 6.89 -6.51 7.77
C ASP A 109 6.76 -5.15 8.46
N GLU A 110 6.81 -4.05 7.69
CA GLU A 110 6.62 -2.69 8.21
C GLU A 110 5.23 -2.53 8.85
N ILE A 111 4.18 -3.06 8.21
CA ILE A 111 2.82 -3.05 8.74
C ILE A 111 2.72 -3.87 10.03
N ALA A 112 3.34 -5.05 10.06
CA ALA A 112 3.33 -5.90 11.25
C ALA A 112 4.03 -5.22 12.43
N ARG A 113 5.21 -4.62 12.19
CA ARG A 113 5.94 -3.83 13.20
C ARG A 113 5.13 -2.63 13.68
N PHE A 114 4.51 -1.89 12.76
CA PHE A 114 3.67 -0.76 13.09
C PHE A 114 2.48 -1.17 13.96
N ARG A 115 1.75 -2.24 13.59
CA ARG A 115 0.64 -2.77 14.39
C ARG A 115 1.08 -3.22 15.77
N ALA A 116 2.21 -3.92 15.88
CA ALA A 116 2.76 -4.35 17.16
C ALA A 116 3.18 -3.17 18.06
N SER A 117 3.52 -2.03 17.48
CA SER A 117 3.90 -0.82 18.21
C SER A 117 2.72 0.06 18.65
N GLN A 118 1.51 -0.17 18.10
CA GLN A 118 0.34 0.58 18.55
C GLN A 118 -0.11 0.07 19.93
N PRO A 119 -0.46 0.98 20.86
CA PRO A 119 -1.11 0.58 22.08
C PRO A 119 -2.38 -0.19 21.69
N SER A 120 -2.53 -1.42 22.19
CA SER A 120 -3.83 -2.08 22.18
C SER A 120 -4.82 -1.13 22.84
N GLU A 121 -5.85 -0.69 22.11
CA GLU A 121 -6.98 -0.01 22.74
C GLU A 121 -7.37 -0.86 23.95
N PRO A 122 -7.40 -0.30 25.17
CA PRO A 122 -7.90 -1.06 26.31
C PRO A 122 -9.28 -1.55 25.91
N GLU A 123 -9.45 -2.87 25.88
CA GLU A 123 -10.75 -3.49 25.65
C GLU A 123 -11.71 -2.77 26.58
N ALA A 124 -12.64 -2.00 25.98
CA ALA A 124 -13.52 -1.15 26.75
C ALA A 124 -14.21 -2.06 27.75
N ALA A 125 -13.92 -1.86 29.04
CA ALA A 125 -14.53 -2.67 30.08
C ALA A 125 -16.04 -2.69 29.82
N PRO A 126 -16.70 -3.85 29.88
CA PRO A 126 -18.14 -3.91 29.69
C PRO A 126 -18.77 -2.84 30.57
N LEU A 127 -19.49 -1.91 29.94
CA LEU A 127 -20.14 -0.80 30.63
C LEU A 127 -20.97 -1.39 31.77
N SER A 128 -20.85 -0.83 32.97
CA SER A 128 -21.70 -1.26 34.08
C SER A 128 -23.18 -1.04 33.73
N GLU A 129 -24.09 -1.76 34.39
CA GLU A 129 -25.53 -1.52 34.21
C GLU A 129 -25.91 -0.06 34.49
N ASP A 130 -25.23 0.57 35.46
CA ASP A 130 -25.39 1.99 35.79
C ASP A 130 -24.96 2.91 34.63
N ASP A 131 -23.83 2.62 33.98
CA ASP A 131 -23.35 3.38 32.82
C ASP A 131 -24.30 3.27 31.62
N LEU A 132 -24.91 2.09 31.43
CA LEU A 132 -25.90 1.86 30.38
C LEU A 132 -27.19 2.62 30.65
N ALA A 133 -27.64 2.65 31.92
CA ALA A 133 -28.81 3.42 32.33
C ALA A 133 -28.59 4.93 32.15
N GLU A 134 -27.42 5.44 32.54
CA GLU A 134 -27.02 6.84 32.38
C GLU A 134 -26.98 7.26 30.90
N LYS A 135 -26.39 6.42 30.03
CA LYS A 135 -26.36 6.66 28.58
C LYS A 135 -27.75 6.65 27.96
N ARG A 136 -28.62 5.73 28.40
CA ARG A 136 -29.99 5.65 27.91
C ARG A 136 -30.79 6.90 28.30
N ARG A 137 -30.66 7.36 29.55
CA ARG A 137 -31.28 8.61 30.02
C ARG A 137 -30.82 9.82 29.18
N ARG A 138 -29.52 9.94 28.91
CA ARG A 138 -28.99 11.01 28.04
C ARG A 138 -29.51 10.92 26.61
N ALA A 139 -29.63 9.73 26.05
CA ALA A 139 -30.17 9.54 24.72
C ALA A 139 -31.65 9.96 24.66
N ASP A 140 -32.43 9.61 25.68
CA ASP A 140 -33.85 9.96 25.79
C ASP A 140 -34.04 11.49 25.94
N GLU A 141 -33.19 12.17 26.73
CA GLU A 141 -33.21 13.64 26.86
C GLU A 141 -32.88 14.34 25.53
N ILE A 142 -31.87 13.88 24.80
CA ILE A 142 -31.49 14.42 23.49
C ILE A 142 -32.64 14.22 22.50
N MET A 143 -33.21 13.02 22.44
CA MET A 143 -34.34 12.73 21.55
C MET A 143 -35.57 13.57 21.93
N ALA A 144 -35.87 13.74 23.22
CA ALA A 144 -36.96 14.58 23.68
C ALA A 144 -36.76 16.05 23.28
N SER A 145 -35.55 16.59 23.42
CA SER A 145 -35.23 17.96 23.00
C SER A 145 -35.40 18.16 21.49
N PHE A 146 -34.99 17.18 20.67
CA PHE A 146 -35.13 17.22 19.22
C PHE A 146 -36.60 17.14 18.78
N THR A 147 -37.39 16.33 19.49
CA THR A 147 -38.81 16.15 19.21
C THR A 147 -39.65 17.35 19.66
N ALA A 148 -39.26 18.01 20.75
CA ALA A 148 -39.88 19.24 21.22
C ALA A 148 -39.58 20.43 20.29
N ALA A 149 -38.35 20.55 19.81
CA ALA A 149 -37.95 21.59 18.84
C ALA A 149 -38.72 21.47 17.52
N ARG A 150 -39.07 20.25 17.07
CA ARG A 150 -39.82 20.01 15.83
C ARG A 150 -41.34 20.24 15.93
N ARG A 151 -41.86 20.63 17.09
CA ARG A 151 -43.31 20.82 17.34
C ARG A 151 -43.72 22.29 17.46
N VAL A 152 -42.75 23.20 17.38
CA VAL A 152 -42.93 24.65 17.55
C VAL A 152 -42.86 25.40 16.19
N GLU A 153 -42.66 24.67 15.08
CA GLU A 153 -42.89 25.14 13.70
C GLU A 153 -44.26 24.70 13.18
#